data_AF-A0A3M0Y1M0-F1
#
_entry.id   AF-A0A3M0Y1M0-F1
#
_cell.length_a   1.000
_cell.length_b   1.000
_cell.length_c   1.000
_cell.angle_alpha   90.00
_cell.angle_beta   90.00
_cell.angle_gamma   90.00
#
_symmetry.space_group_name_H-M   'P 1'
#
loop_
_entity.id
_entity.type
_entity.pdbx_description
1 polymer ?
#
loop_
_entity_poly.entity_id
_entity_poly.type
_entity_poly.pdbx_seq_one_letter_code
_entity_poly.pdbx_strand_id
1 'polypeptide(L)'
;MRCAHRLYPAAIVAAVTLVGAFAVAGPLVPPPGPISPTNKPLAEIEPRVAVNAANTPGDNDATPSLFKITEPGSYYLTNDIVGEAGKHGVEITASDVTLDLNGFSLVGVPGSLDGVHVSAAVEGVTIRNGAAHDWGGAGISGFFARRAIVERIRAHNNGGLGIRVGDSSVVQACVVRSNGSSGVLTGTACSVVDTVADTNTGNGLFVGAGSTVRGCVATFNTFAGINAGPSSSVLNCAASHNSQSGFEIGANSVVQVCTATNNGSDGIKAGSGSSVTQCVSNQNSGDGVSIDANSLVKDNACSLNNAAGVHVRGSDVHVEGNTATNNNQGFLVDMGGNLIVRNSASGNVSNFAIAPSNTVGAIVTSGAIATNLNPHANYSF
;
A
#
# COMPACT_ATOMS: atom_id res chain seq x y z
N MET A 1 -90.43 30.58 37.00
CA MET A 1 -90.93 29.79 35.86
C MET A 1 -89.85 28.80 35.45
N ARG A 2 -90.19 27.49 35.42
CA ARG A 2 -89.47 26.36 34.79
C ARG A 2 -88.05 26.06 35.35
N CYS A 3 -87.47 24.86 35.34
CA CYS A 3 -87.84 23.44 35.37
C CYS A 3 -86.49 22.69 35.36
N ALA A 4 -86.33 21.63 36.16
CA ALA A 4 -85.41 20.46 36.03
C ALA A 4 -83.99 20.59 35.41
N HIS A 5 -82.94 20.10 36.10
CA HIS A 5 -82.41 18.72 35.93
C HIS A 5 -81.22 18.44 36.87
N ARG A 6 -81.13 17.18 37.33
CA ARG A 6 -80.09 16.60 38.20
C ARG A 6 -78.77 16.35 37.45
N LEU A 7 -77.63 16.46 38.15
CA LEU A 7 -76.49 15.51 38.08
C LEU A 7 -75.45 15.84 39.19
N TYR A 8 -75.00 14.81 39.91
CA TYR A 8 -73.92 14.77 40.93
C TYR A 8 -72.65 14.13 40.27
N PRO A 9 -71.45 13.97 40.90
CA PRO A 9 -70.95 14.42 42.22
C PRO A 9 -69.45 14.90 42.26
N ALA A 10 -69.00 15.24 43.48
CA ALA A 10 -67.74 14.81 44.15
C ALA A 10 -66.47 15.70 44.23
N ALA A 11 -65.93 15.67 45.46
CA ALA A 11 -64.54 15.72 45.92
C ALA A 11 -63.90 17.09 46.24
N ILE A 12 -63.44 17.25 47.50
CA ILE A 12 -62.03 17.06 47.94
C ILE A 12 -61.93 17.38 49.44
N VAL A 13 -61.38 16.46 50.24
CA VAL A 13 -60.75 16.78 51.53
C VAL A 13 -59.45 15.97 51.62
N ALA A 14 -58.35 16.67 51.88
CA ALA A 14 -56.99 16.15 51.95
C ALA A 14 -56.68 15.53 53.31
N ALA A 15 -55.88 14.45 53.31
CA ALA A 15 -55.16 13.95 54.47
C ALA A 15 -53.79 13.41 54.01
N VAL A 16 -52.71 13.92 54.61
CA VAL A 16 -51.34 13.50 54.38
C VAL A 16 -51.02 12.34 55.33
N THR A 17 -50.67 11.18 54.78
CA THR A 17 -50.20 10.02 55.54
C THR A 17 -48.70 9.81 55.32
N LEU A 18 -47.94 9.83 56.42
CA LEU A 18 -46.53 9.47 56.48
C LEU A 18 -46.39 7.94 56.33
N VAL A 19 -45.78 7.46 55.24
CA VAL A 19 -45.47 6.03 55.05
C VAL A 19 -44.00 5.80 55.40
N GLY A 20 -43.74 5.16 56.54
CA GLY A 20 -42.44 4.57 56.84
C GLY A 20 -42.30 3.30 55.99
N ALA A 21 -41.50 3.35 54.93
CA ALA A 21 -41.14 2.18 54.16
C ALA A 21 -40.15 1.34 54.98
N PHE A 22 -40.61 0.24 55.56
CA PHE A 22 -39.71 -0.81 56.03
C PHE A 22 -39.01 -1.40 54.81
N ALA A 23 -37.69 -1.16 54.69
CA ALA A 23 -36.87 -1.91 53.75
C ALA A 23 -36.87 -3.37 54.19
N VAL A 24 -37.61 -4.22 53.48
CA VAL A 24 -37.52 -5.66 53.64
C VAL A 24 -36.21 -6.09 52.99
N ALA A 25 -35.23 -6.47 53.80
CA ALA A 25 -34.01 -7.11 53.30
C ALA A 25 -34.42 -8.35 52.50
N GLY A 26 -33.87 -8.49 51.28
CA GLY A 26 -34.03 -9.72 50.51
C GLY A 26 -33.56 -10.94 51.32
N PRO A 27 -34.02 -12.16 50.98
CA PRO A 27 -33.68 -13.37 51.72
C PRO A 27 -32.16 -13.47 51.91
N LEU A 28 -31.68 -13.47 53.16
CA LEU A 28 -30.26 -13.66 53.49
C LEU A 28 -29.80 -15.12 53.30
N VAL A 29 -30.70 -15.98 52.82
CA VAL A 29 -30.45 -17.39 52.57
C VAL A 29 -30.26 -17.56 51.06
N PRO A 30 -29.01 -17.74 50.57
CA PRO A 30 -28.79 -18.07 49.18
C PRO A 30 -29.51 -19.38 48.83
N PRO A 31 -30.01 -19.55 47.59
CA PRO A 31 -30.66 -20.78 47.16
C PRO A 31 -29.80 -22.01 47.49
N PRO A 32 -30.38 -23.09 48.06
CA PRO A 32 -29.62 -24.30 48.33
C PRO A 32 -29.13 -24.93 47.03
N GLY A 33 -27.80 -25.04 46.87
CA GLY A 33 -27.15 -25.69 45.72
C GLY A 33 -25.79 -25.07 45.41
N PRO A 34 -24.90 -25.76 44.68
CA PRO A 34 -23.69 -25.14 44.14
C PRO A 34 -24.11 -23.97 43.25
N ILE A 35 -23.61 -22.76 43.54
CA ILE A 35 -23.76 -21.64 42.61
C ILE A 35 -22.97 -21.98 41.34
N SER A 36 -23.66 -22.06 40.20
CA SER A 36 -22.96 -22.17 38.90
C SER A 36 -22.14 -20.89 38.69
N PRO A 37 -20.91 -20.97 38.16
CA PRO A 37 -20.13 -19.79 37.85
C PRO A 37 -20.96 -18.81 37.00
N THR A 38 -21.10 -17.57 37.47
CA THR A 38 -21.77 -16.50 36.72
C THR A 38 -20.87 -15.84 35.69
N ASN A 39 -19.57 -16.18 35.69
CA ASN A 39 -18.59 -15.65 34.76
C ASN A 39 -18.59 -16.49 33.48
N LYS A 40 -18.61 -15.83 32.32
CA LYS A 40 -18.26 -16.48 31.06
C LYS A 40 -16.78 -16.88 31.10
N PRO A 41 -16.40 -18.12 30.73
CA PRO A 41 -15.01 -18.50 30.57
C PRO A 41 -14.30 -17.56 29.59
N LEU A 42 -12.99 -17.35 29.77
CA LEU A 42 -12.20 -16.54 28.83
C LEU A 42 -12.32 -17.05 27.40
N ALA A 43 -12.48 -18.36 27.19
CA ALA A 43 -12.71 -18.95 25.87
C ALA A 43 -14.06 -18.52 25.21
N GLU A 44 -15.06 -18.12 26.00
CA GLU A 44 -16.32 -17.56 25.49
C GLU A 44 -16.25 -16.03 25.27
N ILE A 45 -15.25 -15.35 25.83
CA ILE A 45 -15.04 -13.90 25.71
C ILE A 45 -13.97 -13.58 24.64
N GLU A 46 -12.90 -14.38 24.60
CA GLU A 46 -11.74 -14.29 23.70
C GLU A 46 -11.49 -15.66 23.06
N PRO A 47 -12.27 -16.07 22.04
CA PRO A 47 -12.13 -17.36 21.37
C PRO A 47 -10.83 -17.52 20.55
N ARG A 48 -9.90 -16.56 20.66
CA ARG A 48 -8.61 -16.55 19.97
C ARG A 48 -7.56 -17.31 20.78
N VAL A 49 -6.55 -17.84 20.10
CA VAL A 49 -5.47 -18.63 20.69
C VAL A 49 -4.24 -17.74 20.92
N ALA A 50 -3.76 -17.64 22.16
CA ALA A 50 -2.53 -16.88 22.44
C ALA A 50 -1.31 -17.64 21.88
N VAL A 51 -0.42 -16.95 21.18
CA VAL A 51 0.86 -17.51 20.71
C VAL A 51 1.83 -17.61 21.89
N ASN A 52 2.14 -18.84 22.31
CA ASN A 52 3.06 -19.14 23.40
C ASN A 52 3.45 -20.64 23.37
N ALA A 53 4.35 -21.03 24.27
CA ALA A 53 4.88 -22.40 24.31
C ALA A 53 3.83 -23.48 24.64
N ALA A 54 2.70 -23.12 25.26
CA ALA A 54 1.65 -24.08 25.60
C ALA A 54 0.68 -24.33 24.44
N ASN A 55 0.36 -23.29 23.67
CA ASN A 55 -0.67 -23.35 22.63
C ASN A 55 -0.12 -23.54 21.22
N THR A 56 1.08 -23.02 20.95
CA THR A 56 1.73 -23.01 19.63
C THR A 56 3.22 -23.34 19.77
N PRO A 57 3.58 -24.48 20.38
CA PRO A 57 4.98 -24.84 20.57
C PRO A 57 5.73 -24.83 19.22
N GLY A 58 6.88 -24.18 19.18
CA GLY A 58 7.77 -24.26 18.02
C GLY A 58 8.49 -25.60 17.92
N ASP A 59 9.35 -25.73 16.91
CA ASP A 59 10.13 -26.93 16.69
C ASP A 59 11.56 -26.60 16.19
N ASN A 60 12.35 -27.66 15.97
CA ASN A 60 13.69 -27.57 15.39
C ASN A 60 13.76 -28.45 14.13
N ASP A 61 12.74 -28.38 13.28
CA ASP A 61 12.71 -29.16 12.03
C ASP A 61 13.59 -28.51 10.93
N ALA A 62 13.24 -28.66 9.65
CA ALA A 62 13.96 -28.02 8.56
C ALA A 62 13.82 -26.48 8.53
N THR A 63 12.79 -25.94 9.21
CA THR A 63 12.51 -24.50 9.36
C THR A 63 12.32 -24.16 10.84
N PRO A 64 13.38 -24.24 11.67
CA PRO A 64 13.28 -24.07 13.12
C PRO A 64 12.56 -22.78 13.52
N SER A 65 11.64 -22.87 14.48
CA SER A 65 10.79 -21.75 14.87
C SER A 65 10.55 -21.71 16.39
N LEU A 66 10.32 -20.52 16.95
CA LEU A 66 9.96 -20.37 18.37
C LEU A 66 8.52 -20.81 18.62
N PHE A 67 7.63 -20.50 17.69
CA PHE A 67 6.23 -20.87 17.75
C PHE A 67 5.75 -21.33 16.37
N LYS A 68 4.93 -22.38 16.34
CA LYS A 68 4.39 -22.93 15.10
C LYS A 68 2.87 -23.03 15.16
N ILE A 69 2.21 -22.52 14.12
CA ILE A 69 0.76 -22.57 13.93
C ILE A 69 0.46 -23.60 12.84
N THR A 70 -0.09 -24.74 13.25
CA THR A 70 -0.37 -25.88 12.38
C THR A 70 -1.85 -26.10 12.09
N GLU A 71 -2.74 -25.32 12.71
CA GLU A 71 -4.19 -25.42 12.54
C GLU A 71 -4.78 -24.07 12.10
N PRO A 72 -5.87 -24.08 11.31
CA PRO A 72 -6.64 -22.87 11.02
C PRO A 72 -7.17 -22.21 12.29
N GLY A 73 -7.27 -20.88 12.29
CA GLY A 73 -7.83 -20.17 13.43
C GLY A 73 -7.33 -18.75 13.62
N SER A 74 -7.78 -18.13 14.72
CA SER A 74 -7.37 -16.77 15.10
C SER A 74 -6.40 -16.83 16.28
N TYR A 75 -5.21 -16.27 16.06
CA TYR A 75 -4.09 -16.24 16.98
C TYR A 75 -3.71 -14.81 17.32
N TYR A 76 -3.17 -14.59 18.52
CA TYR A 76 -2.73 -13.26 18.93
C TYR A 76 -1.52 -13.27 19.87
N LEU A 77 -0.76 -12.17 19.85
CA LEU A 77 0.33 -11.95 20.81
C LEU A 77 -0.18 -11.34 22.12
N THR A 78 0.46 -11.74 23.23
CA THR A 78 0.21 -11.21 24.58
C THR A 78 1.38 -10.39 25.13
N ASN A 79 2.52 -10.42 24.45
CA ASN A 79 3.75 -9.68 24.75
C ASN A 79 4.63 -9.66 23.48
N ASP A 80 5.71 -8.89 23.52
CA ASP A 80 6.75 -8.93 22.49
C ASP A 80 7.45 -10.29 22.48
N ILE A 81 7.68 -10.85 21.28
CA ILE A 81 8.46 -12.07 21.11
C ILE A 81 9.87 -11.69 20.68
N VAL A 82 10.86 -12.12 21.45
CA VAL A 82 12.28 -12.00 21.09
C VAL A 82 12.73 -13.26 20.37
N GLY A 83 13.32 -13.09 19.19
CA GLY A 83 13.85 -14.15 18.35
C GLY A 83 15.05 -14.87 18.97
N GLU A 84 15.39 -16.02 18.41
CA GLU A 84 16.60 -16.78 18.74
C GLU A 84 17.45 -16.96 17.48
N ALA A 85 18.77 -17.03 17.66
CA ALA A 85 19.68 -17.30 16.54
C ALA A 85 19.35 -18.67 15.92
N GLY A 86 19.29 -18.71 14.58
CA GLY A 86 18.96 -19.91 13.81
C GLY A 86 17.47 -20.28 13.77
N LYS A 87 16.57 -19.45 14.33
CA LYS A 87 15.12 -19.70 14.32
C LYS A 87 14.30 -18.56 13.72
N HIS A 88 13.15 -18.93 13.19
CA HIS A 88 12.05 -18.03 12.87
C HIS A 88 11.26 -17.66 14.14
N GLY A 89 10.58 -16.51 14.14
CA GLY A 89 9.72 -16.11 15.25
C GLY A 89 8.45 -16.95 15.31
N VAL A 90 7.55 -16.74 14.34
CA VAL A 90 6.32 -17.52 14.19
C VAL A 90 6.30 -18.20 12.83
N GLU A 91 6.20 -19.51 12.82
CA GLU A 91 5.99 -20.30 11.62
C GLU A 91 4.50 -20.63 11.44
N ILE A 92 4.00 -20.50 10.21
CA ILE A 92 2.61 -20.83 9.85
C ILE A 92 2.62 -21.90 8.76
N THR A 93 1.93 -23.02 9.02
CA THR A 93 1.82 -24.14 8.07
C THR A 93 0.38 -24.47 7.68
N ALA A 94 -0.61 -23.74 8.21
CA ALA A 94 -2.02 -23.93 7.94
C ALA A 94 -2.65 -22.76 7.16
N SER A 95 -3.71 -23.07 6.41
CA SER A 95 -4.56 -22.08 5.77
C SER A 95 -5.53 -21.45 6.77
N ASP A 96 -6.14 -20.32 6.39
CA ASP A 96 -7.18 -19.63 7.18
C ASP A 96 -6.72 -19.25 8.60
N VAL A 97 -5.44 -18.85 8.71
CA VAL A 97 -4.82 -18.36 9.95
C VAL A 97 -4.89 -16.84 10.00
N THR A 98 -5.39 -16.29 11.10
CA THR A 98 -5.19 -14.87 11.44
C THR A 98 -4.18 -14.76 12.57
N LEU A 99 -3.01 -14.15 12.32
CA LEU A 99 -2.05 -13.75 13.33
C LEU A 99 -2.18 -12.24 13.62
N ASP A 100 -2.72 -11.91 14.78
CA ASP A 100 -2.84 -10.55 15.28
C ASP A 100 -1.68 -10.23 16.24
N LEU A 101 -0.75 -9.38 15.83
CA LEU A 101 0.35 -8.96 16.69
C LEU A 101 -0.11 -8.06 17.85
N ASN A 102 -1.37 -7.60 17.85
CA ASN A 102 -2.04 -6.95 18.97
C ASN A 102 -1.28 -5.74 19.55
N GLY A 103 -0.55 -5.01 18.71
CA GLY A 103 0.30 -3.87 19.06
C GLY A 103 1.73 -4.23 19.46
N PHE A 104 2.04 -5.51 19.66
CA PHE A 104 3.34 -6.02 20.07
C PHE A 104 4.30 -6.21 18.88
N SER A 105 5.56 -6.45 19.22
CA SER A 105 6.66 -6.64 18.30
C SER A 105 7.16 -8.08 18.25
N LEU A 106 7.49 -8.55 17.05
CA LEU A 106 8.42 -9.63 16.80
C LEU A 106 9.81 -9.02 16.64
N VAL A 107 10.73 -9.28 17.57
CA VAL A 107 12.04 -8.63 17.65
C VAL A 107 13.14 -9.64 17.38
N GLY A 108 13.83 -9.51 16.25
CA GLY A 108 14.95 -10.37 15.91
C GLY A 108 16.20 -10.10 16.74
N VAL A 109 17.11 -11.07 16.70
CA VAL A 109 18.45 -11.00 17.30
C VAL A 109 19.50 -11.36 16.24
N PRO A 110 20.79 -11.04 16.43
CA PRO A 110 21.83 -11.45 15.49
C PRO A 110 21.76 -12.95 15.18
N GLY A 111 21.67 -13.30 13.90
CA GLY A 111 21.56 -14.68 13.43
C GLY A 111 20.15 -15.29 13.47
N SER A 112 19.13 -14.56 13.92
CA SER A 112 17.73 -14.98 13.76
C SER A 112 17.32 -15.02 12.28
N LEU A 113 16.32 -15.83 11.95
CA LEU A 113 15.81 -15.99 10.58
C LEU A 113 14.71 -14.97 10.30
N ASP A 114 13.53 -15.40 9.83
CA ASP A 114 12.39 -14.50 9.56
C ASP A 114 11.50 -14.29 10.79
N GLY A 115 10.88 -13.11 10.93
CA GLY A 115 9.94 -12.83 12.02
C GLY A 115 8.67 -13.65 11.94
N VAL A 116 7.99 -13.61 10.79
CA VAL A 116 6.94 -14.58 10.43
C VAL A 116 7.37 -15.35 9.19
N HIS A 117 7.28 -16.67 9.23
CA HIS A 117 7.63 -17.54 8.13
C HIS A 117 6.46 -18.45 7.75
N VAL A 118 6.00 -18.37 6.51
CA VAL A 118 5.02 -19.32 5.97
C VAL A 118 5.80 -20.37 5.17
N SER A 119 5.98 -21.57 5.75
CA SER A 119 6.79 -22.65 5.17
C SER A 119 6.01 -23.59 4.24
N ALA A 120 4.68 -23.58 4.30
CA ALA A 120 3.82 -24.43 3.48
C ALA A 120 3.02 -23.63 2.44
N ALA A 121 2.63 -24.29 1.35
CA ALA A 121 1.67 -23.74 0.40
C ALA A 121 0.27 -23.68 1.04
N VAL A 122 -0.16 -22.48 1.41
CA VAL A 122 -1.40 -22.22 2.15
C VAL A 122 -2.15 -21.03 1.56
N GLU A 123 -3.40 -20.86 1.97
CA GLU A 123 -4.24 -19.74 1.54
C GLU A 123 -4.87 -19.01 2.73
N GLY A 124 -5.25 -17.75 2.55
CA GLY A 124 -6.08 -17.02 3.53
C GLY A 124 -5.35 -16.61 4.82
N VAL A 125 -4.02 -16.53 4.82
CA VAL A 125 -3.24 -16.09 5.98
C VAL A 125 -3.34 -14.57 6.15
N THR A 126 -3.79 -14.11 7.32
CA THR A 126 -3.83 -12.69 7.69
C THR A 126 -2.79 -12.41 8.78
N ILE A 127 -1.90 -11.44 8.59
CA ILE A 127 -0.93 -10.97 9.59
C ILE A 127 -1.14 -9.47 9.82
N ARG A 128 -1.39 -9.05 11.06
CA ARG A 128 -1.82 -7.67 11.31
C ARG A 128 -1.38 -7.08 12.65
N ASN A 129 -1.43 -5.75 12.75
CA ASN A 129 -1.41 -4.98 14.01
C ASN A 129 -0.11 -5.02 14.81
N GLY A 130 1.05 -4.71 14.26
CA GLY A 130 2.26 -4.72 15.08
C GLY A 130 3.53 -4.36 14.33
N ALA A 131 4.65 -4.90 14.82
CA ALA A 131 5.95 -4.70 14.20
C ALA A 131 6.71 -6.02 14.07
N ALA A 132 7.51 -6.14 13.01
CA ALA A 132 8.46 -7.22 12.81
C ALA A 132 9.82 -6.59 12.44
N HIS A 133 10.76 -6.58 13.37
CA HIS A 133 11.99 -5.82 13.20
C HIS A 133 13.24 -6.48 13.76
N ASP A 134 14.40 -6.03 13.26
CA ASP A 134 15.74 -6.49 13.64
C ASP A 134 15.99 -8.00 13.40
N TRP A 135 15.22 -8.62 12.49
CA TRP A 135 15.40 -10.02 12.07
C TRP A 135 16.57 -10.16 11.10
N GLY A 136 17.34 -11.24 11.18
CA GLY A 136 18.42 -11.49 10.23
C GLY A 136 17.91 -11.82 8.82
N GLY A 137 16.72 -12.42 8.72
CA GLY A 137 15.97 -12.64 7.50
C GLY A 137 14.96 -11.52 7.21
N ALA A 138 13.79 -11.89 6.69
CA ALA A 138 12.70 -10.98 6.42
C ALA A 138 11.86 -10.71 7.68
N GLY A 139 11.20 -9.54 7.74
CA GLY A 139 10.21 -9.28 8.79
C GLY A 139 9.02 -10.24 8.67
N ILE A 140 8.44 -10.33 7.47
CA ILE A 140 7.39 -11.29 7.11
C ILE A 140 7.76 -11.97 5.80
N SER A 141 7.76 -13.30 5.80
CA SER A 141 8.13 -14.16 4.68
C SER A 141 6.98 -15.10 4.33
N GLY A 142 6.04 -14.60 3.53
CA GLY A 142 4.79 -15.29 3.16
C GLY A 142 4.67 -15.66 1.69
N PHE A 143 5.78 -15.99 1.00
CA PHE A 143 5.76 -16.28 -0.44
C PHE A 143 4.80 -17.42 -0.83
N PHE A 144 4.69 -18.45 0.02
CA PHE A 144 3.81 -19.60 -0.21
C PHE A 144 2.36 -19.35 0.24
N ALA A 145 2.05 -18.20 0.84
CA ALA A 145 0.70 -17.81 1.21
C ALA A 145 0.02 -17.06 0.05
N ARG A 146 -0.94 -17.70 -0.60
CA ARG A 146 -1.81 -17.03 -1.59
C ARG A 146 -2.99 -16.38 -0.88
N ARG A 147 -3.54 -15.30 -1.46
CA ARG A 147 -4.66 -14.55 -0.86
C ARG A 147 -4.35 -14.11 0.57
N ALA A 148 -3.08 -13.82 0.84
CA ALA A 148 -2.66 -13.36 2.15
C ALA A 148 -3.10 -11.90 2.36
N ILE A 149 -3.32 -11.51 3.62
CA ILE A 149 -3.55 -10.11 3.99
C ILE A 149 -2.48 -9.73 5.01
N VAL A 150 -1.63 -8.77 4.66
CA VAL A 150 -0.68 -8.18 5.60
C VAL A 150 -1.06 -6.72 5.79
N GLU A 151 -1.57 -6.37 6.98
CA GLU A 151 -2.08 -5.02 7.23
C GLU A 151 -1.56 -4.39 8.52
N ARG A 152 -1.26 -3.09 8.48
CA ARG A 152 -0.87 -2.32 9.67
C ARG A 152 0.34 -2.92 10.39
N ILE A 153 1.34 -3.31 9.60
CA ILE A 153 2.64 -3.82 10.04
C ILE A 153 3.72 -2.76 9.85
N ARG A 154 4.57 -2.60 10.87
CA ARG A 154 5.85 -1.89 10.79
C ARG A 154 6.98 -2.91 10.64
N ALA A 155 7.47 -3.13 9.41
CA ALA A 155 8.59 -4.02 9.16
C ALA A 155 9.88 -3.22 8.95
N HIS A 156 10.83 -3.30 9.89
CA HIS A 156 12.03 -2.48 9.81
C HIS A 156 13.32 -3.11 10.29
N ASN A 157 14.45 -2.62 9.78
CA ASN A 157 15.79 -3.08 10.15
C ASN A 157 15.99 -4.59 9.97
N ASN A 158 15.24 -5.23 9.06
CA ASN A 158 15.40 -6.65 8.80
C ASN A 158 16.54 -6.84 7.79
N GLY A 159 17.35 -7.89 7.94
CA GLY A 159 18.48 -8.18 7.05
C GLY A 159 18.05 -8.57 5.63
N GLY A 160 16.82 -9.04 5.47
CA GLY A 160 16.19 -9.37 4.19
C GLY A 160 15.09 -8.38 3.77
N LEU A 161 13.99 -8.92 3.26
CA LEU A 161 12.81 -8.15 2.84
C LEU A 161 12.05 -7.61 4.07
N GLY A 162 11.35 -6.49 3.92
CA GLY A 162 10.39 -6.08 4.96
C GLY A 162 9.21 -7.04 5.01
N ILE A 163 8.48 -7.14 3.90
CA ILE A 163 7.30 -7.99 3.74
C ILE A 163 7.38 -8.71 2.40
N ARG A 164 7.18 -10.03 2.40
CA ARG A 164 6.97 -10.85 1.21
C ARG A 164 5.63 -11.57 1.28
N VAL A 165 4.83 -11.50 0.22
CA VAL A 165 3.54 -12.22 0.09
C VAL A 165 3.44 -12.95 -1.24
N GLY A 166 2.67 -14.04 -1.28
CA GLY A 166 2.38 -14.78 -2.51
C GLY A 166 1.29 -14.11 -3.37
N ASP A 167 0.82 -14.84 -4.39
CA ASP A 167 -0.15 -14.32 -5.37
C ASP A 167 -1.50 -13.93 -4.78
N SER A 168 -2.18 -12.99 -5.44
CA SER A 168 -3.54 -12.52 -5.09
C SER A 168 -3.66 -11.97 -3.67
N SER A 169 -2.57 -11.47 -3.12
CA SER A 169 -2.48 -10.99 -1.73
C SER A 169 -2.68 -9.48 -1.62
N VAL A 170 -2.97 -9.02 -0.42
CA VAL A 170 -3.13 -7.60 -0.07
C VAL A 170 -2.06 -7.21 0.95
N VAL A 171 -1.34 -6.12 0.67
CA VAL A 171 -0.49 -5.42 1.64
C VAL A 171 -1.06 -4.03 1.85
N GLN A 172 -1.48 -3.70 3.07
CA GLN A 172 -2.21 -2.46 3.32
C GLN A 172 -1.75 -1.72 4.58
N ALA A 173 -1.65 -0.39 4.49
CA ALA A 173 -1.39 0.47 5.65
C ALA A 173 -0.11 0.07 6.42
N CYS A 174 0.91 -0.41 5.69
CA CYS A 174 2.17 -0.87 6.26
C CYS A 174 3.24 0.21 6.15
N VAL A 175 4.25 0.12 7.03
CA VAL A 175 5.48 0.91 6.95
C VAL A 175 6.65 -0.06 6.87
N VAL A 176 7.35 -0.06 5.74
CA VAL A 176 8.51 -0.93 5.49
C VAL A 176 9.76 -0.06 5.34
N ARG A 177 10.66 -0.12 6.34
CA ARG A 177 11.82 0.80 6.34
C ARG A 177 13.14 0.16 6.71
N SER A 178 14.22 0.66 6.12
CA SER A 178 15.59 0.27 6.51
C SER A 178 15.84 -1.24 6.43
N ASN A 179 15.21 -1.93 5.47
CA ASN A 179 15.41 -3.36 5.28
C ASN A 179 16.57 -3.62 4.29
N GLY A 180 17.26 -4.75 4.48
CA GLY A 180 18.43 -5.17 3.71
C GLY A 180 18.12 -5.71 2.31
N SER A 181 16.86 -5.62 1.88
CA SER A 181 16.42 -5.87 0.51
C SER A 181 15.25 -4.91 0.16
N SER A 182 14.34 -5.32 -0.73
CA SER A 182 13.14 -4.53 -1.04
C SER A 182 12.21 -4.42 0.18
N GLY A 183 11.50 -3.29 0.30
CA GLY A 183 10.54 -3.07 1.40
C GLY A 183 9.36 -4.04 1.34
N VAL A 184 8.65 -4.07 0.21
CA VAL A 184 7.63 -5.08 -0.11
C VAL A 184 8.01 -5.84 -1.38
N LEU A 185 7.84 -7.17 -1.35
CA LEU A 185 7.84 -8.03 -2.53
C LEU A 185 6.53 -8.82 -2.60
N THR A 186 5.80 -8.71 -3.70
CA THR A 186 4.56 -9.49 -3.90
C THR A 186 4.70 -10.50 -5.03
N GLY A 187 3.84 -11.53 -4.99
CA GLY A 187 3.50 -12.31 -6.17
C GLY A 187 2.67 -11.51 -7.19
N THR A 188 1.99 -12.22 -8.07
CA THR A 188 1.12 -11.69 -9.13
C THR A 188 -0.27 -11.33 -8.61
N ALA A 189 -0.98 -10.48 -9.35
CA ALA A 189 -2.36 -10.07 -9.07
C ALA A 189 -2.60 -9.54 -7.65
N CYS A 190 -1.60 -8.86 -7.08
CA CYS A 190 -1.65 -8.38 -5.70
C CYS A 190 -2.18 -6.95 -5.61
N SER A 191 -2.59 -6.53 -4.41
CA SER A 191 -2.93 -5.14 -4.11
C SER A 191 -2.01 -4.58 -3.02
N VAL A 192 -1.30 -3.49 -3.30
CA VAL A 192 -0.49 -2.78 -2.32
C VAL A 192 -1.07 -1.38 -2.14
N VAL A 193 -1.53 -1.08 -0.94
CA VAL A 193 -2.36 0.10 -0.68
C VAL A 193 -1.87 0.86 0.54
N ASP A 194 -1.85 2.19 0.45
CA ASP A 194 -1.57 3.10 1.56
C ASP A 194 -0.31 2.71 2.35
N THR A 195 0.74 2.27 1.64
CA THR A 195 1.96 1.71 2.23
C THR A 195 3.14 2.65 2.01
N VAL A 196 3.96 2.82 3.05
CA VAL A 196 5.18 3.63 3.02
C VAL A 196 6.39 2.71 2.95
N ALA A 197 7.24 2.89 1.94
CA ALA A 197 8.51 2.21 1.78
C ALA A 197 9.68 3.20 1.80
N ASP A 198 10.49 3.14 2.85
CA ASP A 198 11.51 4.14 3.16
C ASP A 198 12.90 3.52 3.38
N THR A 199 13.93 4.05 2.73
CA THR A 199 15.34 3.70 3.05
C THR A 199 15.63 2.20 2.92
N ASN A 200 15.02 1.48 1.98
CA ASN A 200 15.30 0.06 1.76
C ASN A 200 16.48 -0.10 0.78
N THR A 201 17.31 -1.13 0.96
CA THR A 201 18.48 -1.36 0.09
C THR A 201 18.14 -2.05 -1.25
N GLY A 202 16.86 -2.33 -1.48
CA GLY A 202 16.30 -2.74 -2.77
C GLY A 202 15.28 -1.72 -3.28
N ASN A 203 14.23 -2.21 -3.96
CA ASN A 203 13.11 -1.35 -4.34
C ASN A 203 12.29 -0.98 -3.10
N GLY A 204 11.60 0.16 -3.12
CA GLY A 204 10.62 0.46 -2.08
C GLY A 204 9.50 -0.59 -2.11
N LEU A 205 8.82 -0.68 -3.24
CA LEU A 205 7.79 -1.67 -3.52
C LEU A 205 8.14 -2.41 -4.82
N PHE A 206 8.23 -3.74 -4.76
CA PHE A 206 8.32 -4.59 -5.94
C PHE A 206 7.08 -5.47 -6.03
N VAL A 207 6.21 -5.18 -6.99
CA VAL A 207 4.96 -5.93 -7.19
C VAL A 207 4.98 -6.74 -8.48
N GLY A 208 4.46 -7.97 -8.41
CA GLY A 208 4.35 -8.86 -9.56
C GLY A 208 3.32 -8.38 -10.59
N ALA A 209 3.25 -9.09 -11.72
CA ALA A 209 2.37 -8.75 -12.83
C ALA A 209 0.87 -8.72 -12.43
N GLY A 210 0.08 -7.88 -13.10
CA GLY A 210 -1.36 -7.78 -12.86
C GLY A 210 -1.73 -7.10 -11.54
N SER A 211 -0.78 -6.45 -10.86
CA SER A 211 -1.00 -5.92 -9.52
C SER A 211 -1.52 -4.48 -9.54
N THR A 212 -2.14 -4.06 -8.45
CA THR A 212 -2.55 -2.67 -8.21
C THR A 212 -1.73 -2.08 -7.07
N VAL A 213 -1.12 -0.92 -7.30
CA VAL A 213 -0.43 -0.12 -6.27
C VAL A 213 -1.15 1.21 -6.14
N ARG A 214 -1.62 1.56 -4.94
CA ARG A 214 -2.42 2.78 -4.74
C ARG A 214 -2.09 3.50 -3.45
N GLY A 215 -1.94 4.83 -3.52
CA GLY A 215 -1.79 5.65 -2.30
C GLY A 215 -0.46 5.42 -1.59
N CYS A 216 0.55 4.89 -2.29
CA CYS A 216 1.81 4.49 -1.69
C CYS A 216 2.87 5.59 -1.80
N VAL A 217 3.78 5.59 -0.83
CA VAL A 217 4.95 6.49 -0.82
C VAL A 217 6.22 5.63 -0.81
N ALA A 218 7.12 5.85 -1.76
CA ALA A 218 8.38 5.15 -1.84
C ALA A 218 9.55 6.13 -1.90
N THR A 219 10.36 6.20 -0.85
CA THR A 219 11.43 7.21 -0.75
C THR A 219 12.75 6.68 -0.21
N PHE A 220 13.85 7.29 -0.65
CA PHE A 220 15.21 6.96 -0.22
C PHE A 220 15.62 5.49 -0.43
N ASN A 221 14.96 4.77 -1.35
CA ASN A 221 15.33 3.40 -1.67
C ASN A 221 16.49 3.38 -2.67
N THR A 222 17.38 2.39 -2.57
CA THR A 222 18.59 2.36 -3.40
C THR A 222 18.34 1.82 -4.83
N PHE A 223 17.15 1.28 -5.11
CA PHE A 223 16.68 0.95 -6.45
C PHE A 223 15.52 1.87 -6.84
N ALA A 224 14.52 1.38 -7.59
CA ALA A 224 13.35 2.15 -7.92
C ALA A 224 12.46 2.35 -6.67
N GLY A 225 11.71 3.45 -6.65
CA GLY A 225 10.70 3.63 -5.62
C GLY A 225 9.64 2.54 -5.72
N ILE A 226 9.01 2.44 -6.89
CA ILE A 226 8.01 1.41 -7.19
C ILE A 226 8.40 0.70 -8.49
N ASN A 227 8.66 -0.60 -8.39
CA ASN A 227 8.81 -1.50 -9.53
C ASN A 227 7.53 -2.35 -9.66
N ALA A 228 6.77 -2.14 -10.73
CA ALA A 228 5.54 -2.88 -11.00
C ALA A 228 5.71 -3.74 -12.25
N GLY A 229 5.40 -5.04 -12.13
CA GLY A 229 5.39 -5.96 -13.26
C GLY A 229 4.36 -5.57 -14.34
N PRO A 230 4.37 -6.26 -15.49
CA PRO A 230 3.44 -5.98 -16.59
C PRO A 230 1.97 -6.05 -16.20
N SER A 231 1.12 -5.38 -16.97
CA SER A 231 -0.34 -5.35 -16.77
C SER A 231 -0.78 -4.81 -15.41
N SER A 232 0.03 -3.93 -14.80
CA SER A 232 -0.24 -3.39 -13.47
C SER A 232 -0.88 -2.01 -13.52
N SER A 233 -1.50 -1.60 -12.42
CA SER A 233 -2.04 -0.26 -12.24
C SER A 233 -1.36 0.43 -11.05
N VAL A 234 -0.75 1.59 -11.27
CA VAL A 234 -0.09 2.41 -10.24
C VAL A 234 -0.77 3.77 -10.18
N LEU A 235 -1.44 4.04 -9.06
CA LEU A 235 -2.40 5.13 -8.94
C LEU A 235 -2.15 5.97 -7.69
N ASN A 236 -2.11 7.29 -7.80
CA ASN A 236 -2.01 8.18 -6.63
C ASN A 236 -0.79 7.87 -5.73
N CYS A 237 0.37 7.60 -6.34
CA CYS A 237 1.58 7.24 -5.62
C CYS A 237 2.64 8.34 -5.70
N ALA A 238 3.52 8.42 -4.70
CA ALA A 238 4.66 9.32 -4.68
C ALA A 238 5.97 8.53 -4.59
N ALA A 239 6.94 8.85 -5.45
CA ALA A 239 8.27 8.27 -5.43
C ALA A 239 9.34 9.36 -5.44
N SER A 240 10.16 9.43 -4.39
CA SER A 240 11.16 10.50 -4.26
C SER A 240 12.50 10.08 -3.68
N HIS A 241 13.58 10.70 -4.16
CA HIS A 241 14.93 10.46 -3.65
C HIS A 241 15.38 8.99 -3.74
N ASN A 242 14.82 8.22 -4.67
CA ASN A 242 15.28 6.86 -4.93
C ASN A 242 16.51 6.91 -5.85
N SER A 243 17.48 6.01 -5.67
CA SER A 243 18.74 6.07 -6.44
C SER A 243 18.58 5.67 -7.91
N GLN A 244 17.48 5.01 -8.29
CA GLN A 244 17.12 4.73 -9.69
C GLN A 244 15.87 5.52 -10.08
N SER A 245 14.97 4.93 -10.87
CA SER A 245 13.77 5.61 -11.34
C SER A 245 12.75 5.76 -10.21
N GLY A 246 11.90 6.79 -10.24
CA GLY A 246 10.79 6.87 -9.28
C GLY A 246 9.83 5.69 -9.44
N PHE A 247 9.43 5.44 -10.68
CA PHE A 247 8.55 4.35 -11.08
C PHE A 247 9.17 3.57 -12.25
N GLU A 248 9.29 2.25 -12.09
CA GLU A 248 9.64 1.32 -13.16
C GLU A 248 8.46 0.40 -13.43
N ILE A 249 7.87 0.55 -14.61
CA ILE A 249 6.55 0.02 -14.91
C ILE A 249 6.65 -0.91 -16.12
N GLY A 250 6.25 -2.16 -15.92
CA GLY A 250 6.20 -3.17 -16.97
C GLY A 250 5.17 -2.82 -18.07
N ALA A 251 5.26 -3.52 -19.19
CA ALA A 251 4.39 -3.31 -20.35
C ALA A 251 2.88 -3.44 -20.02
N ASN A 252 2.03 -2.82 -20.84
CA ASN A 252 0.56 -2.87 -20.76
C ASN A 252 0.00 -2.35 -19.43
N SER A 253 0.68 -1.38 -18.81
CA SER A 253 0.34 -0.90 -17.48
C SER A 253 -0.24 0.51 -17.49
N VAL A 254 -0.88 0.89 -16.39
CA VAL A 254 -1.41 2.24 -16.18
C VAL A 254 -0.67 2.91 -15.03
N VAL A 255 -0.23 4.14 -15.26
CA VAL A 255 0.30 5.05 -14.24
C VAL A 255 -0.56 6.31 -14.26
N GLN A 256 -1.19 6.63 -13.14
CA GLN A 256 -2.10 7.77 -13.08
C GLN A 256 -2.00 8.54 -11.77
N VAL A 257 -1.99 9.87 -11.86
CA VAL A 257 -1.96 10.77 -10.70
C VAL A 257 -0.74 10.50 -9.79
N CYS A 258 0.41 10.19 -10.39
CA CYS A 258 1.61 9.88 -9.63
C CYS A 258 2.58 11.06 -9.60
N THR A 259 3.37 11.18 -8.54
CA THR A 259 4.42 12.19 -8.41
C THR A 259 5.79 11.52 -8.30
N ALA A 260 6.70 11.81 -9.23
CA ALA A 260 8.09 11.35 -9.22
C ALA A 260 9.03 12.55 -9.04
N THR A 261 9.82 12.59 -7.96
CA THR A 261 10.65 13.76 -7.67
C THR A 261 12.05 13.43 -7.15
N ASN A 262 13.09 14.10 -7.65
CA ASN A 262 14.46 13.94 -7.17
C ASN A 262 14.98 12.49 -7.24
N ASN A 263 14.59 11.71 -8.24
CA ASN A 263 15.09 10.35 -8.40
C ASN A 263 16.41 10.33 -9.21
N GLY A 264 17.24 9.31 -8.98
CA GLY A 264 18.58 9.18 -9.57
C GLY A 264 18.59 8.76 -11.05
N SER A 265 17.43 8.43 -11.61
CA SER A 265 17.21 8.12 -13.03
C SER A 265 15.94 8.82 -13.52
N ASP A 266 15.15 8.19 -14.39
CA ASP A 266 13.88 8.69 -14.89
C ASP A 266 12.85 8.88 -13.75
N GLY A 267 11.97 9.86 -13.85
CA GLY A 267 10.85 9.96 -12.92
C GLY A 267 9.90 8.78 -13.07
N ILE A 268 9.42 8.55 -14.30
CA ILE A 268 8.57 7.41 -14.67
C ILE A 268 9.15 6.75 -15.90
N LYS A 269 9.52 5.47 -15.80
CA LYS A 269 9.91 4.63 -16.93
C LYS A 269 8.85 3.56 -17.14
N ALA A 270 8.15 3.62 -18.28
CA ALA A 270 7.06 2.69 -18.61
C ALA A 270 7.34 1.91 -19.89
N GLY A 271 7.08 0.60 -19.84
CA GLY A 271 7.18 -0.30 -20.99
C GLY A 271 6.07 -0.06 -22.02
N SER A 272 6.13 -0.82 -23.11
CA SER A 272 5.21 -0.68 -24.25
C SER A 272 3.75 -0.98 -23.88
N GLY A 273 2.80 -0.42 -24.62
CA GLY A 273 1.37 -0.62 -24.37
C GLY A 273 0.85 0.12 -23.14
N SER A 274 1.64 1.00 -22.54
CA SER A 274 1.30 1.61 -21.24
C SER A 274 0.61 2.97 -21.41
N SER A 275 -0.08 3.40 -20.35
CA SER A 275 -0.68 4.72 -20.25
C SER A 275 -0.09 5.46 -19.05
N VAL A 276 0.56 6.60 -19.28
CA VAL A 276 1.09 7.48 -18.23
C VAL A 276 0.34 8.80 -18.30
N THR A 277 -0.49 9.07 -17.29
CA THR A 277 -1.40 10.21 -17.34
C THR A 277 -1.52 10.98 -16.03
N GLN A 278 -1.68 12.31 -16.13
CA GLN A 278 -1.91 13.18 -14.98
C GLN A 278 -0.80 13.09 -13.91
N CYS A 279 0.42 12.74 -14.31
CA CYS A 279 1.55 12.62 -13.42
C CYS A 279 2.38 13.91 -13.36
N VAL A 280 3.06 14.09 -12.24
CA VAL A 280 4.08 15.12 -12.06
C VAL A 280 5.44 14.45 -12.00
N SER A 281 6.37 14.90 -12.83
CA SER A 281 7.75 14.42 -12.84
C SER A 281 8.73 15.58 -12.75
N ASN A 282 9.42 15.69 -11.63
CA ASN A 282 10.18 16.89 -11.29
C ASN A 282 11.60 16.60 -10.77
N GLN A 283 12.60 17.34 -11.26
CA GLN A 283 13.98 17.26 -10.73
C GLN A 283 14.59 15.85 -10.75
N ASN A 284 14.22 15.01 -11.71
CA ASN A 284 14.83 13.69 -11.83
C ASN A 284 16.13 13.79 -12.64
N SER A 285 17.09 12.91 -12.32
CA SER A 285 18.41 12.92 -12.96
C SER A 285 18.37 12.38 -14.40
N GLY A 286 17.30 11.69 -14.78
CA GLY A 286 17.01 11.23 -16.14
C GLY A 286 15.85 11.99 -16.77
N ASP A 287 15.01 11.27 -17.51
CA ASP A 287 13.82 11.80 -18.16
C ASP A 287 12.68 12.02 -17.14
N GLY A 288 11.79 12.97 -17.39
CA GLY A 288 10.58 13.11 -16.59
C GLY A 288 9.68 11.88 -16.75
N VAL A 289 9.29 11.60 -17.98
CA VAL A 289 8.60 10.38 -18.39
C VAL A 289 9.36 9.78 -19.56
N SER A 290 9.79 8.52 -19.44
CA SER A 290 10.19 7.71 -20.57
C SER A 290 9.18 6.61 -20.85
N ILE A 291 8.81 6.50 -22.13
CA ILE A 291 7.78 5.57 -22.58
C ILE A 291 8.20 4.86 -23.87
N ASP A 292 7.78 3.61 -23.98
CA ASP A 292 8.00 2.76 -25.16
C ASP A 292 6.72 2.68 -26.04
N ALA A 293 6.78 1.89 -27.13
CA ALA A 293 5.81 1.86 -28.22
C ALA A 293 4.37 1.54 -27.79
N ASN A 294 3.40 1.87 -28.65
CA ASN A 294 1.97 1.57 -28.48
C ASN A 294 1.34 2.17 -27.21
N SER A 295 1.80 3.35 -26.79
CA SER A 295 1.51 3.91 -25.48
C SER A 295 0.77 5.25 -25.55
N LEU A 296 0.22 5.69 -24.42
CA LEU A 296 -0.39 7.01 -24.24
C LEU A 296 0.36 7.81 -23.18
N VAL A 297 0.78 9.02 -23.51
CA VAL A 297 1.33 10.00 -22.55
C VAL A 297 0.44 11.22 -22.56
N LYS A 298 -0.30 11.43 -21.47
CA LYS A 298 -1.32 12.49 -21.46
C LYS A 298 -1.40 13.31 -20.18
N ASP A 299 -1.51 14.63 -20.33
CA ASP A 299 -1.77 15.56 -19.24
C ASP A 299 -0.71 15.49 -18.10
N ASN A 300 0.54 15.18 -18.43
CA ASN A 300 1.64 15.14 -17.46
C ASN A 300 2.37 16.47 -17.37
N ALA A 301 2.87 16.81 -16.18
CA ALA A 301 3.73 17.96 -15.93
C ALA A 301 5.17 17.51 -15.63
N CYS A 302 6.06 17.71 -16.59
CA CYS A 302 7.47 17.31 -16.50
C CYS A 302 8.37 18.54 -16.40
N SER A 303 9.05 18.73 -15.28
CA SER A 303 9.85 19.94 -15.07
C SER A 303 11.21 19.70 -14.42
N LEU A 304 12.19 20.51 -14.79
CA LEU A 304 13.52 20.51 -14.15
C LEU A 304 14.23 19.14 -14.19
N ASN A 305 13.88 18.26 -15.12
CA ASN A 305 14.57 16.98 -15.29
C ASN A 305 15.84 17.19 -16.11
N ASN A 306 16.90 16.47 -15.76
CA ASN A 306 18.22 16.67 -16.37
C ASN A 306 18.29 16.18 -17.84
N ALA A 307 17.36 15.31 -18.25
CA ALA A 307 17.22 14.86 -19.65
C ALA A 307 15.92 15.43 -20.28
N ALA A 308 15.07 14.59 -20.89
CA ALA A 308 13.85 15.07 -21.51
C ALA A 308 12.71 15.23 -20.48
N GLY A 309 11.75 16.12 -20.72
CA GLY A 309 10.49 16.13 -19.97
C GLY A 309 9.67 14.88 -20.31
N VAL A 310 9.46 14.64 -21.60
CA VAL A 310 8.85 13.41 -22.14
C VAL A 310 9.76 12.82 -23.22
N HIS A 311 10.15 11.56 -23.04
CA HIS A 311 10.99 10.81 -23.96
C HIS A 311 10.22 9.62 -24.54
N VAL A 312 9.90 9.70 -25.83
CA VAL A 312 9.27 8.63 -26.61
C VAL A 312 10.35 7.83 -27.32
N ARG A 313 10.55 6.59 -26.87
CA ARG A 313 11.57 5.66 -27.43
C ARG A 313 11.00 4.76 -28.52
N GLY A 314 9.68 4.60 -28.56
CA GLY A 314 8.94 3.70 -29.44
C GLY A 314 8.22 4.37 -30.62
N SER A 315 7.46 3.58 -31.39
CA SER A 315 6.46 4.04 -32.37
C SER A 315 5.04 3.92 -31.81
N ASP A 316 4.04 4.45 -32.52
CA ASP A 316 2.62 4.30 -32.17
C ASP A 316 2.28 4.86 -30.78
N VAL A 317 3.03 5.88 -30.34
CA VAL A 317 2.77 6.60 -29.09
C VAL A 317 1.93 7.84 -29.37
N HIS A 318 0.88 8.03 -28.58
CA HIS A 318 0.08 9.25 -28.56
C HIS A 318 0.53 10.14 -27.40
N VAL A 319 1.07 11.32 -27.72
CA VAL A 319 1.55 12.32 -26.76
C VAL A 319 0.66 13.55 -26.83
N GLU A 320 -0.15 13.77 -25.80
CA GLU A 320 -1.19 14.81 -25.77
C GLU A 320 -1.23 15.61 -24.46
N GLY A 321 -1.38 16.94 -24.53
CA GLY A 321 -1.76 17.74 -23.35
C GLY A 321 -0.67 17.84 -22.27
N ASN A 322 0.55 17.41 -22.56
CA ASN A 322 1.64 17.42 -21.58
C ASN A 322 2.31 18.80 -21.52
N THR A 323 2.87 19.13 -20.36
CA THR A 323 3.63 20.35 -20.10
C THR A 323 5.06 19.98 -19.76
N ALA A 324 6.04 20.43 -20.56
CA ALA A 324 7.46 20.19 -20.34
C ALA A 324 8.22 21.50 -20.11
N THR A 325 8.73 21.75 -18.91
CA THR A 325 9.38 23.03 -18.57
C THR A 325 10.76 22.89 -17.95
N ASN A 326 11.72 23.71 -18.38
CA ASN A 326 13.08 23.76 -17.81
C ASN A 326 13.80 22.41 -17.73
N ASN A 327 13.54 21.49 -18.68
CA ASN A 327 14.30 20.26 -18.85
C ASN A 327 15.44 20.51 -19.86
N ASN A 328 16.35 19.55 -20.06
CA ASN A 328 17.27 19.65 -21.19
C ASN A 328 16.48 19.63 -22.52
N GLN A 329 15.65 18.62 -22.72
CA GLN A 329 14.73 18.56 -23.85
C GLN A 329 13.28 18.57 -23.34
N GLY A 330 12.37 19.30 -23.98
CA GLY A 330 10.96 19.28 -23.60
C GLY A 330 10.33 17.94 -23.98
N PHE A 331 10.22 17.73 -25.29
CA PHE A 331 9.75 16.49 -25.92
C PHE A 331 10.85 15.91 -26.80
N LEU A 332 11.38 14.75 -26.42
CA LEU A 332 12.31 13.95 -27.22
C LEU A 332 11.55 12.76 -27.83
N VAL A 333 11.62 12.61 -29.15
CA VAL A 333 11.01 11.49 -29.88
C VAL A 333 12.06 10.89 -30.80
N ASP A 334 12.53 9.69 -30.48
CA ASP A 334 13.66 9.04 -31.16
C ASP A 334 13.29 8.43 -32.51
N MET A 335 12.05 7.93 -32.64
CA MET A 335 11.58 7.19 -33.82
C MET A 335 10.36 7.85 -34.47
N GLY A 336 10.11 7.51 -35.74
CA GLY A 336 8.90 7.90 -36.47
C GLY A 336 7.65 7.12 -36.03
N GLY A 337 6.48 7.52 -36.55
CA GLY A 337 5.22 6.80 -36.34
C GLY A 337 4.44 7.18 -35.08
N ASN A 338 4.74 8.32 -34.46
CA ASN A 338 4.04 8.81 -33.27
C ASN A 338 3.10 9.98 -33.59
N LEU A 339 2.14 10.23 -32.70
CA LEU A 339 1.24 11.39 -32.74
C LEU A 339 1.58 12.36 -31.60
N ILE A 340 1.98 13.60 -31.93
CA ILE A 340 2.39 14.62 -30.95
C ILE A 340 1.54 15.87 -31.15
N VAL A 341 0.60 16.14 -30.24
CA VAL A 341 -0.39 17.22 -30.37
C VAL A 341 -0.73 17.86 -29.02
N ARG A 342 -1.12 19.14 -29.02
CA ARG A 342 -1.64 19.84 -27.82
C ARG A 342 -0.69 19.89 -26.63
N ASN A 343 0.62 19.72 -26.86
CA ASN A 343 1.61 19.80 -25.80
C ASN A 343 2.13 21.23 -25.64
N SER A 344 2.66 21.55 -24.47
CA SER A 344 3.27 22.85 -24.18
C SER A 344 4.69 22.68 -23.64
N ALA A 345 5.61 23.51 -24.12
CA ALA A 345 7.01 23.49 -23.71
C ALA A 345 7.58 24.90 -23.58
N SER A 346 8.35 25.14 -22.51
CA SER A 346 9.03 26.42 -22.28
C SER A 346 10.29 26.26 -21.44
N GLY A 347 11.31 27.08 -21.70
CA GLY A 347 12.55 27.12 -20.91
C GLY A 347 13.41 25.86 -21.00
N ASN A 348 13.08 24.90 -21.88
CA ASN A 348 13.95 23.76 -22.15
C ASN A 348 15.10 24.18 -23.08
N VAL A 349 16.23 23.46 -23.09
CA VAL A 349 17.32 23.72 -24.06
C VAL A 349 16.80 23.52 -25.49
N SER A 350 16.02 22.46 -25.71
CA SER A 350 15.20 22.29 -26.91
C SER A 350 13.77 21.91 -26.52
N ASN A 351 12.77 22.70 -26.92
CA ASN A 351 11.37 22.42 -26.59
C ASN A 351 10.83 21.17 -27.30
N PHE A 352 11.17 20.98 -28.57
CA PHE A 352 10.70 19.85 -29.39
C PHE A 352 11.86 19.30 -30.22
N ALA A 353 12.35 18.12 -29.85
CA ALA A 353 13.34 17.34 -30.59
C ALA A 353 12.67 16.08 -31.12
N ILE A 354 12.05 16.19 -32.31
CA ILE A 354 11.18 15.14 -32.86
C ILE A 354 11.83 14.56 -34.12
N ALA A 355 12.05 13.24 -34.15
CA ALA A 355 12.54 12.55 -35.32
C ALA A 355 11.60 12.69 -36.54
N PRO A 356 12.11 12.54 -37.78
CA PRO A 356 11.27 12.52 -38.98
C PRO A 356 10.19 11.42 -38.95
N SER A 357 9.21 11.54 -39.85
CA SER A 357 8.12 10.56 -40.02
C SER A 357 7.15 10.44 -38.83
N ASN A 358 7.09 11.47 -37.98
CA ASN A 358 6.07 11.62 -36.94
C ASN A 358 4.90 12.49 -37.43
N THR A 359 3.70 12.24 -36.90
CA THR A 359 2.54 13.10 -37.09
C THR A 359 2.54 14.16 -36.00
N VAL A 360 2.92 15.39 -36.35
CA VAL A 360 3.14 16.47 -35.38
C VAL A 360 2.17 17.62 -35.66
N GLY A 361 1.41 18.02 -34.64
CA GLY A 361 0.63 19.26 -34.70
C GLY A 361 1.55 20.48 -34.84
N ALA A 362 1.08 21.54 -35.50
CA ALA A 362 1.88 22.74 -35.75
C ALA A 362 2.55 23.25 -34.45
N ILE A 363 3.85 23.54 -34.50
CA ILE A 363 4.58 24.12 -33.36
C ILE A 363 4.39 25.64 -33.41
N VAL A 364 3.55 26.15 -32.52
CA VAL A 364 3.16 27.56 -32.43
C VAL A 364 4.05 28.25 -31.42
N THR A 365 4.73 29.30 -31.85
CA THR A 365 5.53 30.17 -30.97
C THR A 365 4.68 31.28 -30.36
N SER A 366 5.19 31.94 -29.33
CA SER A 366 4.53 33.09 -28.68
C SER A 366 4.06 34.17 -29.67
N GLY A 367 4.83 34.43 -30.73
CA GLY A 367 4.47 35.41 -31.78
C GLY A 367 3.33 34.98 -32.71
N ALA A 368 2.99 33.69 -32.76
CA ALA A 368 1.97 33.14 -33.66
C ALA A 368 0.69 32.69 -32.92
N ILE A 369 0.64 32.82 -31.59
CA ILE A 369 -0.46 32.28 -30.77
C ILE A 369 -1.80 32.92 -31.10
N ALA A 370 -1.85 34.23 -31.30
CA ALA A 370 -3.08 34.97 -31.57
C ALA A 370 -3.71 34.64 -32.95
N THR A 371 -2.91 34.09 -33.87
CA THR A 371 -3.34 33.76 -35.24
C THR A 371 -3.45 32.26 -35.47
N ASN A 372 -3.14 31.42 -34.48
CA ASN A 372 -3.23 29.98 -34.63
C ASN A 372 -4.71 29.54 -34.68
N LEU A 373 -5.05 28.74 -35.70
CA LEU A 373 -6.37 28.14 -35.86
C LEU A 373 -6.34 26.60 -35.71
N ASN A 374 -5.17 26.00 -35.51
CA ASN A 374 -5.05 24.55 -35.42
C ASN A 374 -5.35 24.05 -33.98
N PRO A 375 -6.44 23.28 -33.75
CA PRO A 375 -6.81 22.79 -32.41
C PRO A 375 -5.92 21.65 -31.91
N HIS A 376 -4.95 21.20 -32.70
CA HIS A 376 -3.97 20.17 -32.38
C HIS A 376 -2.55 20.72 -32.22
N ALA A 377 -2.37 22.05 -32.30
CA ALA A 377 -1.07 22.69 -32.19
C ALA A 377 -0.34 22.34 -30.89
N ASN A 378 0.99 22.23 -31.00
CA ASN A 378 1.90 22.21 -29.86
C ASN A 378 2.41 23.64 -29.63
N TYR A 379 2.67 24.04 -28.39
CA TYR A 379 3.07 25.40 -28.03
C TYR A 379 4.50 25.44 -27.49
N SER A 380 5.32 26.31 -28.08
CA SER A 380 6.71 26.58 -27.69
C SER A 380 6.83 28.05 -27.31
N PHE A 381 7.07 28.38 -26.04
CA PHE A 381 7.09 29.78 -25.60
C PHE A 381 8.23 30.13 -24.64
#